data_AF-A0A965ZBR1-F1
#
_entry.id   AF-A0A965ZBR1-F1
#
_cell.length_a   1.000
_cell.length_b   1.000
_cell.length_c   1.000
_cell.angle_alpha   90.00
_cell.angle_beta   90.00
_cell.angle_gamma   90.00
#
_symmetry.space_group_name_H-M   'P 1'
#
loop_
_entity.id
_entity.type
_entity.pdbx_description
1 polymer ?
#
loop_
_entity_poly.entity_id
_entity_poly.type
_entity_poly.pdbx_seq_one_letter_code
_entity_poly.pdbx_strand_id
1 'polypeptide(L)'
;MNMIIGLPEYTDVISLDARYSNGIFRYMRNKKKEAIQWAMNNLVGKSIYHQDIQGKIFFTRSGINHAIYAKSNSEKVELIYHAIDILKSSRLISIQKDKWSRPDVLGVYRFSTIRTINKKKYFIYIIVKKMKVRGSGINYFYDHGVIKELQL
;
A
#
# COMPACT_ATOMS: atom_id res chain seq x y z
N MET A 1 11.40 55.32 -28.11
CA MET A 1 11.61 54.00 -28.74
C MET A 1 11.12 52.96 -27.74
N ASN A 2 9.87 52.51 -27.87
CA ASN A 2 9.24 51.60 -26.90
C ASN A 2 9.62 50.15 -27.28
N MET A 3 10.38 49.48 -26.42
CA MET A 3 10.55 48.02 -26.49
C MET A 3 9.31 47.37 -25.88
N ILE A 4 8.45 46.80 -26.73
CA ILE A 4 7.41 45.86 -26.30
C ILE A 4 8.13 44.55 -26.00
N ILE A 5 8.32 44.25 -24.72
CA ILE A 5 8.82 42.96 -24.26
C ILE A 5 7.65 41.99 -24.41
N GLY A 6 7.71 41.10 -25.40
CA GLY A 6 6.72 40.05 -25.60
C GLY A 6 6.67 39.16 -24.38
N LEU A 7 5.53 39.14 -23.68
CA LEU A 7 5.24 38.14 -22.66
C LEU A 7 5.23 36.76 -23.34
N PRO A 8 5.85 35.72 -22.74
CA PRO A 8 5.82 34.38 -23.31
C PRO A 8 4.37 33.91 -23.45
N GLU A 9 4.05 33.37 -24.63
CA GLU A 9 2.72 32.88 -24.95
C GLU A 9 2.25 31.85 -23.91
N TYR A 10 1.01 32.04 -23.45
CA TYR A 10 0.31 31.23 -22.43
C TYR A 10 0.16 29.73 -22.81
N THR A 11 0.60 29.35 -24.01
CA THR A 11 0.53 28.01 -24.60
C THR A 11 1.62 27.06 -24.06
N ASP A 12 2.76 27.57 -23.61
CA ASP A 12 3.88 26.73 -23.14
C ASP A 12 3.65 26.12 -21.74
N VAL A 13 2.98 26.84 -20.85
CA VAL A 13 2.72 26.41 -19.46
C VAL A 13 1.83 25.17 -19.42
N ILE A 14 0.77 25.15 -20.24
CA ILE A 14 -0.15 24.00 -20.36
C ILE A 14 0.59 22.77 -20.89
N SER A 15 1.54 22.95 -21.81
CA SER A 15 2.32 21.86 -22.40
C SER A 15 3.33 21.24 -21.41
N LEU A 16 3.88 22.03 -20.49
CA LEU A 16 4.85 21.59 -19.49
C LEU A 16 4.15 20.81 -18.37
N ASP A 17 3.01 21.32 -17.89
CA ASP A 17 2.18 20.65 -16.88
C ASP A 17 1.62 19.31 -17.40
N ALA A 18 1.24 19.25 -18.68
CA ALA A 18 0.81 18.01 -19.32
C ALA A 18 1.96 17.00 -19.47
N ARG A 19 3.18 17.44 -19.84
CA ARG A 19 4.37 16.57 -19.91
C ARG A 19 4.78 16.06 -18.54
N TYR A 20 4.77 16.92 -17.54
CA TYR A 20 5.11 16.59 -16.16
C TYR A 20 4.10 15.59 -15.55
N SER A 21 2.80 15.84 -15.71
CA SER A 21 1.74 14.93 -15.25
C SER A 21 1.80 13.56 -15.95
N ASN A 22 2.06 13.53 -17.26
CA ASN A 22 2.29 12.29 -17.99
C ASN A 22 3.53 11.52 -17.49
N GLY A 23 4.61 12.25 -17.15
CA GLY A 23 5.81 11.69 -16.54
C GLY A 23 5.53 11.02 -15.19
N ILE A 24 4.85 11.73 -14.28
CA ILE A 24 4.45 11.19 -12.96
C ILE A 24 3.57 9.96 -13.12
N PHE A 25 2.57 10.02 -14.01
CA PHE A 25 1.66 8.92 -14.23
C PHE A 25 2.39 7.67 -14.74
N ARG A 26 3.29 7.84 -15.73
CA ARG A 26 4.12 6.75 -16.27
C ARG A 26 5.04 6.18 -15.19
N TYR A 27 5.69 7.03 -14.40
CA TYR A 27 6.52 6.62 -13.27
C TYR A 27 5.74 5.75 -12.27
N MET A 28 4.58 6.23 -11.80
CA MET A 28 3.75 5.50 -10.84
C MET A 28 3.21 4.18 -11.42
N ARG A 29 2.87 4.16 -12.71
CA ARG A 29 2.47 2.93 -13.41
C ARG A 29 3.59 1.88 -13.39
N ASN A 30 4.81 2.29 -13.74
CA ASN A 30 5.96 1.38 -13.77
C ASN A 30 6.31 0.87 -12.37
N LYS A 31 6.38 1.78 -11.38
CA LYS A 31 6.66 1.44 -9.98
C LYS A 31 5.68 0.39 -9.43
N LYS A 32 4.38 0.56 -9.71
CA LYS A 32 3.36 -0.44 -9.31
C LYS A 32 3.55 -1.78 -10.02
N LYS A 33 3.88 -1.77 -11.31
CA LYS A 33 4.10 -2.99 -12.10
C LYS A 33 5.29 -3.78 -11.55
N GLU A 34 6.40 -3.10 -11.26
CA GLU A 34 7.60 -3.68 -10.64
C GLU A 34 7.30 -4.24 -9.24
N ALA A 35 6.59 -3.47 -8.42
CA ALA A 35 6.18 -3.89 -7.09
C ALA A 35 5.28 -5.14 -7.11
N ILE A 36 4.33 -5.21 -8.04
CA ILE A 36 3.50 -6.40 -8.24
C ILE A 36 4.36 -7.58 -8.64
N GLN A 37 5.20 -7.43 -9.68
CA GLN A 37 6.01 -8.53 -10.17
C GLN A 37 6.91 -9.10 -9.07
N TRP A 38 7.55 -8.22 -8.31
CA TRP A 38 8.34 -8.61 -7.15
C TRP A 38 7.49 -9.33 -6.11
N ALA A 39 6.31 -8.81 -5.76
CA ALA A 39 5.46 -9.40 -4.74
C ALA A 39 4.84 -10.74 -5.15
N MET A 40 4.55 -10.95 -6.44
CA MET A 40 4.10 -12.24 -6.96
C MET A 40 5.17 -13.31 -6.74
N ASN A 41 6.45 -12.98 -6.95
CA ASN A 41 7.56 -13.92 -6.79
C ASN A 41 7.96 -14.12 -5.32
N ASN A 42 7.80 -13.10 -4.49
CA ASN A 42 8.38 -13.09 -3.14
C ASN A 42 7.38 -13.28 -2.02
N LEU A 43 6.10 -12.95 -2.21
CA LEU A 43 5.08 -12.97 -1.15
C LEU A 43 3.95 -13.94 -1.43
N VAL A 44 3.37 -13.92 -2.64
CA VAL A 44 2.14 -14.67 -2.93
C VAL A 44 2.34 -16.18 -2.69
N GLY A 45 1.36 -16.79 -2.03
CA GLY A 45 1.41 -18.21 -1.63
C GLY A 45 2.18 -18.47 -0.34
N LYS A 46 2.95 -17.48 0.16
CA LYS A 46 3.64 -17.57 1.45
C LYS A 46 2.75 -17.06 2.58
N SER A 47 3.18 -17.35 3.80
CA SER A 47 2.56 -16.84 5.02
C SER A 47 3.60 -16.48 6.07
N ILE A 48 3.19 -15.64 7.03
CA ILE A 48 3.99 -15.33 8.21
C ILE A 48 3.17 -15.63 9.45
N TYR A 49 3.79 -16.17 10.49
CA TYR A 49 3.16 -16.22 11.81
C TYR A 49 3.25 -14.85 12.48
N HIS A 50 2.13 -14.38 13.06
CA HIS A 50 2.08 -13.13 13.81
C HIS A 50 1.66 -13.42 15.25
N GLN A 51 2.46 -12.93 16.21
CA GLN A 51 2.34 -13.26 17.63
C GLN A 51 1.00 -12.81 18.22
N ASP A 52 0.59 -11.56 17.99
CA ASP A 52 -0.62 -10.99 18.61
C ASP A 52 -1.93 -11.69 18.22
N ILE A 53 -1.99 -12.40 17.09
CA ILE A 53 -3.17 -13.19 16.68
C ILE A 53 -2.92 -14.70 16.76
N GLN A 54 -1.73 -15.10 17.20
CA GLN A 54 -1.25 -16.47 17.27
C GLN A 54 -1.55 -17.29 16.01
N GLY A 55 -1.37 -16.69 14.83
CA GLY A 55 -1.87 -17.23 13.57
C GLY A 55 -1.04 -16.84 12.36
N LYS A 56 -1.24 -17.58 11.26
CA LYS A 56 -0.59 -17.32 9.97
C LYS A 56 -1.38 -16.30 9.15
N ILE A 57 -0.69 -15.27 8.68
CA ILE A 57 -1.17 -14.27 7.73
C ILE A 57 -0.66 -14.67 6.35
N PHE A 58 -1.57 -14.95 5.44
CA PHE A 58 -1.30 -15.36 4.07
C PHE A 58 -1.29 -14.17 3.12
N PHE A 59 -0.34 -14.17 2.19
CA PHE A 59 -0.31 -13.21 1.09
C PHE A 59 -0.98 -13.84 -0.13
N THR A 60 -2.08 -13.25 -0.57
CA THR A 60 -2.79 -13.67 -1.79
C THR A 60 -2.56 -12.65 -2.89
N ARG A 61 -2.70 -13.09 -4.15
CA ARG A 61 -2.64 -12.19 -5.31
C ARG A 61 -3.61 -11.02 -5.17
N SER A 62 -4.83 -11.28 -4.71
CA SER A 62 -5.86 -10.25 -4.49
C SER A 62 -5.44 -9.25 -3.42
N GLY A 63 -4.94 -9.72 -2.27
CA GLY A 63 -4.42 -8.87 -1.20
C GLY A 63 -3.25 -8.00 -1.64
N ILE A 64 -2.28 -8.56 -2.37
CA ILE A 64 -1.14 -7.81 -2.91
C ILE A 64 -1.59 -6.73 -3.90
N ASN A 65 -2.47 -7.08 -4.85
CA ASN A 65 -3.01 -6.11 -5.79
C ASN A 65 -3.73 -4.97 -5.07
N HIS A 66 -4.58 -5.32 -4.08
CA HIS A 66 -5.32 -4.31 -3.33
C HIS A 66 -4.39 -3.40 -2.52
N ALA A 67 -3.36 -3.95 -1.88
CA ALA A 67 -2.36 -3.18 -1.14
C ALA A 67 -1.63 -2.15 -2.02
N ILE A 68 -1.29 -2.52 -3.26
CA ILE A 68 -0.53 -1.68 -4.19
C ILE A 68 -1.41 -0.63 -4.88
N TYR A 69 -2.65 -0.95 -5.23
CA TYR A 69 -3.51 -0.04 -6.01
C TYR A 69 -4.39 0.88 -5.16
N ALA A 70 -4.84 0.46 -3.98
CA ALA A 70 -5.78 1.25 -3.19
C ALA A 70 -5.13 2.54 -2.67
N LYS A 71 -5.60 3.72 -3.09
CA LYS A 71 -5.13 5.03 -2.58
C LYS A 71 -3.59 5.12 -2.52
N SER A 72 -2.94 4.69 -3.60
CA SER A 72 -1.49 4.48 -3.67
C SER A 72 -0.72 5.79 -3.86
N ASN A 73 0.41 5.93 -3.17
CA ASN A 73 1.48 6.87 -3.49
C ASN A 73 2.82 6.10 -3.55
N SER A 74 3.92 6.79 -3.82
CA SER A 74 5.24 6.18 -3.99
C SER A 74 5.66 5.35 -2.77
N GLU A 75 5.55 5.94 -1.59
CA GLU A 75 5.98 5.36 -0.31
C GLU A 75 5.10 4.17 0.08
N LYS A 76 3.80 4.22 -0.21
CA LYS A 76 2.90 3.10 0.04
C LYS A 76 3.23 1.91 -0.85
N VAL A 77 3.62 2.15 -2.11
CA VAL A 77 4.08 1.07 -2.99
C VAL A 77 5.37 0.45 -2.44
N GLU A 78 6.28 1.26 -1.91
CA GLU A 78 7.53 0.77 -1.31
C GLU A 78 7.32 -0.17 -0.11
N LEU A 79 6.22 -0.01 0.64
CA LEU A 79 5.91 -0.90 1.75
C LEU A 79 5.85 -2.38 1.36
N ILE A 80 5.49 -2.70 0.11
CA ILE A 80 5.34 -4.11 -0.28
C ILE A 80 6.66 -4.87 -0.17
N TYR A 81 7.78 -4.21 -0.46
CA TYR A 81 9.12 -4.80 -0.38
C TYR A 81 9.50 -5.16 1.06
N HIS A 82 8.84 -4.55 2.04
CA HIS A 82 9.09 -4.73 3.47
C HIS A 82 7.91 -5.37 4.20
N ALA A 83 6.89 -5.89 3.49
CA ALA A 83 5.63 -6.32 4.09
C ALA A 83 5.81 -7.35 5.21
N ILE A 84 6.72 -8.30 5.04
CA ILE A 84 7.04 -9.32 6.06
C ILE A 84 7.62 -8.67 7.31
N ASP A 85 8.63 -7.83 7.18
CA ASP A 85 9.32 -7.23 8.31
C ASP A 85 8.44 -6.22 9.05
N ILE A 86 7.63 -5.47 8.30
CA ILE A 86 6.64 -4.55 8.86
C ILE A 86 5.64 -5.36 9.70
N LEU A 87 5.06 -6.43 9.15
CA LEU A 87 4.14 -7.30 9.89
C LEU A 87 4.80 -7.92 11.13
N LYS A 88 6.02 -8.46 11.03
CA LYS A 88 6.75 -9.03 12.18
C LYS A 88 6.95 -8.01 13.31
N SER A 89 7.19 -6.75 12.96
CA SER A 89 7.41 -5.66 13.91
C SER A 89 6.14 -4.90 14.31
N SER A 90 4.97 -5.33 13.82
CA SER A 90 3.71 -4.63 14.08
C SER A 90 2.99 -5.16 15.30
N ARG A 91 2.10 -4.35 15.86
CA ARG A 91 1.23 -4.71 16.97
C ARG A 91 -0.22 -4.55 16.59
N LEU A 92 -1.06 -5.48 17.01
CA LEU A 92 -2.51 -5.42 16.85
C LEU A 92 -3.04 -4.26 17.69
N ILE A 93 -3.77 -3.35 17.06
CA ILE A 93 -4.35 -2.17 17.73
C ILE A 93 -5.87 -2.16 17.75
N SER A 94 -6.52 -2.88 16.83
CA SER A 94 -7.99 -3.02 16.86
C SER A 94 -8.46 -4.18 16.00
N ILE A 95 -9.65 -4.69 16.35
CA ILE A 95 -10.42 -5.64 15.55
C ILE A 95 -11.78 -5.00 15.30
N GLN A 96 -12.22 -4.98 14.05
CA GLN A 96 -13.49 -4.37 13.63
C GLN A 96 -14.29 -5.36 12.78
N LYS A 97 -15.61 -5.17 12.73
CA LYS A 97 -16.46 -5.89 11.77
C LYS A 97 -16.17 -5.40 10.34
N ASP A 98 -16.42 -6.25 9.36
CA ASP A 98 -16.35 -5.83 7.96
C ASP A 98 -17.36 -4.72 7.69
N LYS A 99 -16.91 -3.62 7.07
CA LYS A 99 -17.78 -2.47 6.76
C LYS A 99 -18.95 -2.86 5.85
N TRP A 100 -18.73 -3.84 4.98
CA TRP A 100 -19.73 -4.32 4.02
C TRP A 100 -20.47 -5.57 4.51
N SER A 101 -20.30 -5.95 5.78
CA SER A 101 -20.98 -7.10 6.40
C SER A 101 -20.91 -8.38 5.57
N ARG A 102 -19.80 -8.61 4.86
CA ARG A 102 -19.65 -9.81 4.04
C ARG A 102 -19.57 -11.04 4.95
N PRO A 103 -20.39 -12.08 4.71
CA PRO A 103 -20.54 -13.20 5.64
C PRO A 103 -19.27 -14.06 5.77
N ASP A 104 -18.41 -14.05 4.75
CA ASP A 104 -17.13 -14.74 4.74
C ASP A 104 -16.03 -13.96 5.49
N VAL A 105 -16.21 -12.67 5.76
CA VAL A 105 -15.24 -11.84 6.50
C VAL A 105 -15.64 -11.78 7.98
N LEU A 106 -14.92 -12.57 8.79
CA LEU A 106 -15.17 -12.71 10.23
C LEU A 106 -14.60 -11.55 11.06
N GLY A 107 -13.66 -10.79 10.51
CA GLY A 107 -13.11 -9.60 11.17
C GLY A 107 -12.01 -8.92 10.39
N VAL A 108 -11.84 -7.62 10.65
CA VAL A 108 -10.82 -6.75 10.07
C VAL A 108 -9.86 -6.34 11.18
N TYR A 109 -8.63 -6.84 11.09
CA TYR A 109 -7.58 -6.66 12.08
C TYR A 109 -6.68 -5.53 11.60
N ARG A 110 -6.46 -4.53 12.47
CA ARG A 110 -5.57 -3.42 12.20
C ARG A 110 -4.33 -3.57 13.05
N PHE A 111 -3.19 -3.64 12.39
CA PHE A 111 -1.89 -3.61 13.03
C PHE A 111 -1.25 -2.25 12.82
N SER A 112 -0.36 -1.84 13.71
CA SER A 112 0.47 -0.67 13.51
C SER A 112 1.93 -0.91 13.82
N THR A 113 2.79 -0.19 13.12
CA THR A 113 4.22 -0.07 13.45
C THR A 113 4.72 1.30 13.03
N ILE A 114 5.92 1.65 13.50
CA ILE A 114 6.63 2.84 13.06
C ILE A 114 7.88 2.38 12.33
N ARG A 115 8.12 2.91 11.13
CA ARG A 115 9.30 2.60 10.32
C ARG A 115 9.89 3.84 9.68
N THR A 116 11.19 3.82 9.50
CA THR A 116 11.91 4.83 8.72
C THR A 116 12.08 4.31 7.30
N ILE A 117 11.62 5.08 6.31
CA ILE A 117 11.76 4.80 4.88
C ILE A 117 12.31 6.08 4.24
N ASN A 118 13.40 5.99 3.48
CA ASN A 118 14.03 7.14 2.83
C ASN A 118 14.29 8.33 3.78
N LYS A 119 14.83 8.05 4.98
CA LYS A 119 15.11 9.03 6.07
C LYS A 119 13.87 9.70 6.67
N LYS A 120 12.66 9.31 6.26
CA LYS A 120 11.40 9.81 6.81
C LYS A 120 10.75 8.76 7.71
N LYS A 121 10.19 9.21 8.82
CA LYS A 121 9.54 8.33 9.79
C LYS A 121 8.05 8.23 9.46
N TYR A 122 7.54 7.02 9.33
CA TYR A 122 6.14 6.76 9.00
C TYR A 122 5.47 5.97 10.10
N PHE A 123 4.26 6.39 10.43
CA PHE A 123 3.30 5.54 11.10
C PHE A 123 2.58 4.70 10.05
N ILE A 124 2.67 3.37 10.17
CA ILE A 124 2.12 2.42 9.21
C ILE A 124 0.99 1.65 9.90
N TYR A 125 -0.19 1.67 9.28
CA TYR A 125 -1.28 0.75 9.60
C TYR A 125 -1.32 -0.37 8.57
N ILE A 126 -1.50 -1.61 9.01
CA ILE A 126 -1.69 -2.77 8.13
C ILE A 126 -3.05 -3.37 8.42
N ILE A 127 -3.79 -3.65 7.36
CA ILE A 127 -5.09 -4.32 7.41
C ILE A 127 -4.91 -5.78 7.03
N VAL A 128 -5.46 -6.64 7.88
CA VAL A 128 -5.54 -8.08 7.68
C VAL A 128 -6.99 -8.51 7.87
N LYS A 129 -7.51 -9.32 6.95
CA LYS A 129 -8.89 -9.83 7.02
C LYS A 129 -8.88 -11.28 7.52
N LYS A 130 -9.60 -11.55 8.60
CA LYS A 130 -9.94 -12.90 9.03
C LYS A 130 -11.13 -13.37 8.21
N MET A 131 -10.97 -14.44 7.45
CA MET A 131 -12.01 -14.93 6.54
C MET A 131 -12.24 -16.44 6.72
N LYS A 132 -13.48 -16.88 6.51
CA LYS A 132 -13.84 -18.28 6.39
C LYS A 132 -13.72 -18.70 4.93
N VAL A 133 -12.75 -19.55 4.63
CA VAL A 133 -12.50 -20.08 3.29
C VAL A 133 -13.06 -21.50 3.21
N ARG A 134 -13.93 -21.72 2.23
CA ARG A 134 -14.49 -23.05 1.96
C ARG A 134 -13.35 -24.04 1.69
N GLY A 135 -13.32 -25.15 2.42
CA GLY A 135 -12.30 -26.19 2.28
C GLY A 135 -10.96 -25.92 2.96
N SER A 136 -10.74 -24.74 3.55
CA SER A 136 -9.46 -24.41 4.24
C SER A 136 -9.66 -23.77 5.62
N GLY A 137 -10.91 -23.69 6.10
CA GLY A 137 -11.22 -23.17 7.42
C GLY A 137 -11.03 -21.65 7.53
N ILE A 138 -10.65 -21.18 8.72
CA ILE A 138 -10.50 -19.76 9.02
C ILE A 138 -9.05 -19.34 8.82
N ASN A 139 -8.83 -18.32 7.98
CA ASN A 139 -7.50 -17.84 7.61
C ASN A 139 -7.40 -16.31 7.74
N TYR A 140 -6.19 -15.79 7.89
CA TYR A 140 -5.90 -14.35 7.91
C TYR A 140 -5.21 -13.95 6.61
N PHE A 141 -5.72 -12.91 5.96
CA PHE A 141 -5.22 -12.45 4.65
C PHE A 141 -4.73 -11.02 4.72
N TYR A 142 -3.50 -10.80 4.28
CA TYR A 142 -2.97 -9.45 4.08
C TYR A 142 -3.82 -8.70 3.04
N ASP A 143 -4.22 -7.46 3.34
CA ASP A 143 -5.11 -6.69 2.49
C ASP A 143 -4.50 -5.37 2.00
N HIS A 144 -4.16 -4.44 2.91
CA HIS A 144 -3.51 -3.19 2.52
C HIS A 144 -2.83 -2.46 3.67
N GLY A 145 -1.88 -1.59 3.34
CA GLY A 145 -1.27 -0.64 4.27
C GLY A 145 -1.81 0.78 4.13
N VAL A 146 -1.83 1.57 5.19
CA VAL A 146 -1.99 3.03 5.18
C VAL A 146 -0.76 3.62 5.85
N ILE A 147 -0.19 4.66 5.26
CA ILE A 147 0.95 5.38 5.83
C ILE A 147 0.58 6.81 6.17
N LYS A 148 1.17 7.30 7.26
CA LYS A 148 1.17 8.71 7.61
C LYS A 148 2.61 9.10 7.94
N GLU A 149 3.16 10.05 7.20
CA GLU A 149 4.46 10.65 7.55
C GLU A 149 4.31 11.34 8.91
N LEU A 150 5.25 11.06 9.81
CA LEU A 150 5.33 11.72 11.10
C LEU A 150 6.19 12.97 10.90
N GLN A 151 5.56 14.13 11.01
CA GLN A 151 6.30 15.38 11.15
C GLN A 151 6.93 15.37 12.54
N LEU A 152 8.26 15.38 12.57
CA LEU A 152 9.05 15.56 13.78
C LEU A 152 9.15 17.04 14.11
#